data_AF-A0AAJ0MP93-F1
#
_entry.id   AF-A0AAJ0MP93-F1
#
_cell.length_a   1.000
_cell.length_b   1.000
_cell.length_c   1.000
_cell.angle_alpha   90.00
_cell.angle_beta   90.00
_cell.angle_gamma   90.00
#
_symmetry.space_group_name_H-M   'P 1'
#
loop_
_entity.id
_entity.type
_entity.pdbx_description
1 polymer ?
#
loop_
_entity_poly.entity_id
_entity_poly.type
_entity_poly.pdbx_seq_one_letter_code
_entity_poly.pdbx_strand_id
1 'polypeptide(L)'
;MDRVQVYQTAKPHALLSTYETTDNPLGLCCLSSDRIAFPGRAIGHVQLVEVETGNVSIITAHTSALRAMALSQDGELLATASEMGTIIRVYATSNCARLYELRRGIDKAIIFSIGFSPSGKYLACTSDKSTLHVFDVTRPGGTRPITSNGGTAYAAGEPSVTSNNRPSSPYSVASSSGGGGGVMVNSNIGGSDMAADDGQGRWGFLSKLPLMPRIFSDPYSFASAKFEMADEPVSNGSREPLTRDGGLAIIGGPLKGNLGWISETEMVVIGAGRDPKWEKFAIQEGGQQDGYQGGGRRLVRVGWKRYGGETP
;
A
#
# COMPACT_ATOMS: atom_id res chain seq x y z
N MET A 1 -21.31 -13.14 15.43
CA MET A 1 -20.69 -11.85 15.06
C MET A 1 -19.38 -11.77 15.80
N ASP A 2 -18.31 -11.62 15.03
CA ASP A 2 -16.97 -11.44 15.57
C ASP A 2 -16.82 -10.03 16.13
N ARG A 3 -15.83 -9.85 17.00
CA ARG A 3 -15.55 -8.56 17.64
C ARG A 3 -14.06 -8.33 17.82
N VAL A 4 -13.68 -7.07 17.78
CA VAL A 4 -12.36 -6.57 18.15
C VAL A 4 -12.49 -5.86 19.49
N GLN A 5 -11.63 -6.23 20.44
CA GLN A 5 -11.61 -5.66 21.78
C GLN A 5 -10.28 -4.96 22.01
N VAL A 6 -10.34 -3.74 22.52
CA VAL A 6 -9.16 -2.91 22.79
C VAL A 6 -8.96 -2.83 24.29
N TYR A 7 -7.74 -3.14 24.74
CA TYR A 7 -7.40 -3.19 26.16
C TYR A 7 -6.27 -2.22 26.49
N GLN A 8 -6.32 -1.65 27.68
CA GLN A 8 -5.18 -1.02 28.31
C GLN A 8 -4.22 -2.11 28.82
N THR A 9 -2.98 -2.07 28.36
CA THR A 9 -1.94 -3.02 28.77
C THR A 9 -1.27 -2.64 30.08
N ALA A 10 -1.34 -1.36 30.49
CA ALA A 10 -0.90 -0.94 31.82
C ALA A 10 -1.82 -1.52 32.91
N LYS A 11 -1.26 -1.81 34.09
CA LYS A 11 -2.05 -2.31 35.23
C LYS A 11 -2.81 -1.15 35.90
N PRO A 12 -4.09 -1.34 36.31
CA PRO A 12 -4.90 -2.54 36.06
C PRO A 12 -5.32 -2.64 34.59
N HIS A 13 -5.22 -3.85 34.04
CA HIS A 13 -5.69 -4.09 32.66
C HIS A 13 -7.19 -3.82 32.59
N ALA A 14 -7.59 -3.01 31.62
CA ALA A 14 -8.99 -2.59 31.46
C ALA A 14 -9.42 -2.71 30.00
N LEU A 15 -10.66 -3.15 29.78
CA LEU A 15 -11.30 -3.08 28.46
C LEU A 15 -11.68 -1.63 28.17
N LEU A 16 -11.15 -1.06 27.10
CA LEU A 16 -11.41 0.32 26.69
C LEU A 16 -12.60 0.40 25.73
N SER A 17 -12.63 -0.46 24.72
CA SER A 17 -13.69 -0.44 23.70
C SER A 17 -13.88 -1.82 23.06
N THR A 18 -15.08 -2.01 22.50
CA THR A 18 -15.43 -3.22 21.73
C THR A 18 -16.11 -2.80 20.44
N TYR A 19 -15.63 -3.33 19.33
CA TYR A 19 -16.16 -3.07 17.99
C TYR A 19 -16.63 -4.38 17.36
N GLU A 20 -17.82 -4.35 16.77
CA GLU A 20 -18.33 -5.47 15.98
C GLU A 20 -17.70 -5.47 14.59
N THR A 21 -17.37 -6.64 14.08
CA THR A 21 -16.87 -6.87 12.72
C THR A 21 -17.73 -7.93 12.03
N THR A 22 -17.68 -7.97 10.70
CA THR A 22 -18.05 -9.17 9.95
C THR A 22 -17.16 -10.36 10.36
N ASP A 23 -17.46 -11.55 9.87
CA ASP A 23 -16.64 -12.74 10.12
C ASP A 23 -15.18 -12.44 9.77
N ASN A 24 -14.32 -12.59 10.76
CA ASN A 24 -12.89 -12.33 10.65
C ASN A 24 -12.11 -13.62 10.92
N PRO A 25 -12.34 -14.69 10.14
CA PRO A 25 -11.69 -15.97 10.36
C PRO A 25 -10.18 -15.83 10.24
N LEU A 26 -9.71 -14.85 9.45
CA LEU A 26 -8.29 -14.58 9.26
C LEU A 26 -7.62 -13.83 10.42
N GLY A 27 -8.38 -13.34 11.40
CA GLY A 27 -7.86 -12.53 12.50
C GLY A 27 -7.20 -11.23 12.02
N LEU A 28 -7.68 -10.65 10.92
CA LEU A 28 -7.13 -9.42 10.37
C LEU A 28 -7.36 -8.27 11.35
N CYS A 29 -6.26 -7.67 11.78
CA CYS A 29 -6.25 -6.47 12.60
C CYS A 29 -4.87 -5.82 12.43
N CYS A 30 -4.84 -4.50 12.32
CA CYS A 30 -3.63 -3.70 12.27
C CYS A 30 -3.69 -2.65 13.37
N LEU A 31 -2.55 -2.37 13.99
CA LEU A 31 -2.40 -1.36 15.03
C LEU A 31 -1.19 -0.48 14.70
N SER A 32 -1.35 0.81 14.94
CA SER A 32 -0.27 1.82 14.98
C SER A 32 -0.30 2.50 16.35
N SER A 33 0.44 3.59 16.56
CA SER A 33 0.46 4.32 17.82
C SER A 33 -0.91 4.85 18.25
N ASP A 34 -1.74 5.27 17.30
CA ASP A 34 -2.99 6.01 17.52
C ASP A 34 -4.16 5.45 16.72
N ARG A 35 -3.95 4.48 15.81
CA ARG A 35 -5.01 3.91 14.96
C ARG A 35 -5.07 2.40 15.00
N ILE A 36 -6.28 1.87 14.91
CA ILE A 36 -6.59 0.45 14.74
C ILE A 36 -7.38 0.29 13.45
N ALA A 37 -7.03 -0.69 12.62
CA ALA A 37 -7.79 -1.03 11.41
C ALA A 37 -8.14 -2.52 11.40
N PHE A 38 -9.40 -2.84 11.12
CA PHE A 38 -9.90 -4.22 11.08
C PHE A 38 -11.07 -4.33 10.08
N PRO A 39 -11.47 -5.55 9.65
CA PRO A 39 -12.64 -5.71 8.80
C PRO A 39 -13.88 -5.02 9.38
N GLY A 40 -14.63 -4.33 8.52
CA GLY A 40 -15.86 -3.65 8.92
C GLY A 40 -17.02 -4.62 9.07
N ARG A 41 -18.22 -4.06 9.27
CA ARG A 41 -19.47 -4.83 9.40
C ARG A 41 -20.00 -5.41 8.08
N ALA A 42 -19.44 -5.00 6.95
CA ALA A 42 -19.80 -5.47 5.62
C ALA A 42 -18.57 -6.02 4.87
N ILE A 43 -18.82 -6.93 3.94
CA ILE A 43 -17.77 -7.60 3.16
C ILE A 43 -16.89 -6.56 2.46
N GLY A 44 -15.57 -6.74 2.56
CA GLY A 44 -14.58 -5.90 1.90
C GLY A 44 -14.45 -4.49 2.48
N HIS A 45 -15.20 -4.15 3.55
CA HIS A 45 -15.08 -2.87 4.23
C HIS A 45 -14.02 -2.96 5.34
N VAL A 46 -13.44 -1.82 5.69
CA VAL A 46 -12.54 -1.66 6.84
C VAL A 46 -13.13 -0.65 7.80
N GLN A 47 -13.10 -0.97 9.09
CA GLN A 47 -13.24 0.01 10.17
C GLN A 47 -11.84 0.51 10.54
N LEU A 48 -11.65 1.83 10.45
CA LEU A 48 -10.48 2.54 10.93
C LEU A 48 -10.87 3.34 12.17
N VAL A 49 -10.24 3.07 13.28
CA VAL A 49 -10.54 3.65 14.59
C VAL A 49 -9.35 4.48 15.05
N GLU A 50 -9.60 5.73 15.42
CA GLU A 50 -8.65 6.56 16.15
C GLU A 50 -8.81 6.29 17.65
N VAL A 51 -7.73 5.83 18.28
CA VAL A 51 -7.76 5.26 19.64
C VAL A 51 -8.09 6.31 20.70
N GLU A 52 -7.56 7.52 20.55
CA GLU A 52 -7.74 8.61 21.54
C GLU A 52 -9.16 9.17 21.53
N THR A 53 -9.71 9.43 20.34
CA THR A 53 -11.04 10.04 20.18
C THR A 53 -12.16 9.00 20.15
N GLY A 54 -11.84 7.75 19.83
CA GLY A 54 -12.81 6.70 19.53
C GLY A 54 -13.52 6.88 18.19
N ASN A 55 -13.09 7.85 17.36
CA ASN A 55 -13.70 8.11 16.06
C ASN A 55 -13.55 6.90 15.15
N VAL A 56 -14.67 6.49 14.52
CA VAL A 56 -14.71 5.36 13.59
C VAL A 56 -14.99 5.86 12.18
N SER A 57 -14.09 5.55 11.26
CA SER A 57 -14.26 5.76 9.82
C SER A 57 -14.47 4.42 9.10
N ILE A 58 -15.25 4.43 8.03
CA ILE A 58 -15.51 3.25 7.20
C ILE A 58 -14.88 3.44 5.83
N ILE A 59 -14.04 2.48 5.41
CA ILE A 59 -13.45 2.44 4.09
C ILE A 59 -14.09 1.30 3.30
N THR A 60 -14.75 1.63 2.18
CA THR A 60 -15.33 0.66 1.23
C THR A 60 -14.23 0.08 0.33
N ALA A 61 -13.34 -0.73 0.92
CA ALA A 61 -12.06 -1.03 0.30
C ALA A 61 -12.15 -1.95 -0.92
N HIS A 62 -12.97 -2.99 -0.84
CA HIS A 62 -13.12 -4.01 -1.88
C HIS A 62 -14.57 -4.52 -1.95
N THR A 63 -14.95 -5.14 -3.07
CA THR A 63 -16.26 -5.80 -3.22
C THR A 63 -16.28 -7.24 -2.70
N SER A 64 -15.11 -7.83 -2.48
CA SER A 64 -14.90 -9.18 -1.93
C SER A 64 -14.22 -9.09 -0.56
N ALA A 65 -14.26 -10.19 0.20
CA ALA A 65 -13.69 -10.26 1.54
C ALA A 65 -12.20 -9.86 1.55
N LEU A 66 -11.76 -9.29 2.67
CA LEU A 66 -10.38 -8.88 2.87
C LEU A 66 -9.49 -10.09 3.11
N ARG A 67 -8.31 -10.08 2.50
CA ARG A 67 -7.31 -11.14 2.62
C ARG A 67 -6.07 -10.71 3.39
N ALA A 68 -5.66 -9.45 3.21
CA ALA A 68 -4.51 -8.88 3.91
C ALA A 68 -4.70 -7.38 4.11
N MET A 69 -4.13 -6.86 5.21
CA MET A 69 -4.14 -5.44 5.55
C MET A 69 -2.84 -5.08 6.26
N ALA A 70 -2.39 -3.83 6.14
CA ALA A 70 -1.28 -3.29 6.93
C ALA A 70 -1.42 -1.78 7.10
N LEU A 71 -1.11 -1.28 8.28
CA LEU A 71 -0.87 0.15 8.52
C LEU A 71 0.62 0.45 8.30
N SER A 72 0.94 1.66 7.85
CA SER A 72 2.31 2.18 7.93
C SER A 72 2.70 2.41 9.39
N GLN A 73 4.00 2.46 9.66
CA GLN A 73 4.54 2.63 11.02
C GLN A 73 4.02 3.91 11.71
N ASP A 74 3.82 4.98 10.94
CA ASP A 74 3.27 6.25 11.39
C ASP A 74 1.74 6.30 11.37
N GLY A 75 1.06 5.22 10.99
CA GLY A 75 -0.41 5.15 10.94
C GLY A 75 -1.06 5.94 9.82
N GLU A 76 -0.31 6.65 8.96
CA GLU A 76 -0.83 7.55 7.93
C GLU A 76 -1.37 6.83 6.69
N LEU A 77 -0.89 5.60 6.43
CA LEU A 77 -1.30 4.80 5.28
C LEU A 77 -1.90 3.48 5.73
N LEU A 78 -2.95 3.06 5.02
CA LEU A 78 -3.55 1.73 5.14
C LEU A 78 -3.51 1.04 3.79
N ALA A 79 -2.85 -0.11 3.70
CA ALA A 79 -2.91 -1.00 2.55
C ALA A 79 -3.94 -2.12 2.79
N THR A 80 -4.64 -2.52 1.73
CA THR A 80 -5.67 -3.58 1.77
C THR A 80 -5.62 -4.42 0.49
N ALA A 81 -5.82 -5.72 0.63
CA ALA A 81 -5.99 -6.65 -0.48
C ALA A 81 -7.21 -7.55 -0.23
N SER A 82 -7.98 -7.84 -1.27
CA SER A 82 -9.11 -8.77 -1.16
C SER A 82 -8.72 -10.21 -1.48
N GLU A 83 -9.66 -11.14 -1.34
CA GLU A 83 -9.53 -12.54 -1.79
C GLU A 83 -9.26 -12.69 -3.30
N MET A 84 -9.57 -11.67 -4.11
CA MET A 84 -9.17 -11.67 -5.52
C MET A 84 -7.67 -11.46 -5.66
N GLY A 85 -7.08 -10.67 -4.76
CA GLY A 85 -5.63 -10.44 -4.66
C GLY A 85 -4.95 -9.86 -5.88
N THR A 86 -5.68 -9.49 -6.95
CA THR A 86 -5.13 -8.90 -8.18
C THR A 86 -4.69 -7.46 -7.98
N ILE A 87 -5.37 -6.77 -7.07
CA ILE A 87 -5.21 -5.35 -6.77
C ILE A 87 -5.00 -5.16 -5.27
N ILE A 88 -4.05 -4.30 -4.93
CA ILE A 88 -3.84 -3.79 -3.57
C ILE A 88 -4.22 -2.31 -3.58
N ARG A 89 -5.06 -1.89 -2.62
CA ARG A 89 -5.44 -0.47 -2.48
C ARG A 89 -4.78 0.13 -1.27
N VAL A 90 -4.29 1.36 -1.43
CA VAL A 90 -3.68 2.15 -0.36
C VAL A 90 -4.51 3.39 -0.11
N TYR A 91 -4.78 3.69 1.16
CA TYR A 91 -5.60 4.79 1.62
C TYR A 91 -4.80 5.71 2.55
N ALA A 92 -5.06 7.01 2.48
CA ALA A 92 -4.71 7.93 3.56
C ALA A 92 -5.67 7.69 4.72
N THR A 93 -5.15 7.52 5.94
CA THR A 93 -5.98 7.25 7.11
C THR A 93 -6.66 8.50 7.66
N SER A 94 -6.08 9.69 7.42
CA SER A 94 -6.61 10.98 7.88
C SER A 94 -7.97 11.35 7.30
N ASN A 95 -8.25 10.95 6.06
CA ASN A 95 -9.50 11.29 5.36
C ASN A 95 -10.11 10.12 4.59
N CYS A 96 -9.57 8.90 4.75
CA CYS A 96 -9.99 7.70 4.05
C CYS A 96 -9.89 7.76 2.52
N ALA A 97 -9.16 8.74 1.96
CA ALA A 97 -9.02 8.87 0.52
C ALA A 97 -8.13 7.74 -0.03
N ARG A 98 -8.59 7.08 -1.10
CA ARG A 98 -7.78 6.10 -1.82
C ARG A 98 -6.69 6.83 -2.59
N LEU A 99 -5.44 6.57 -2.24
CA LEU A 99 -4.26 7.14 -2.88
C LEU A 99 -3.78 6.30 -4.06
N TYR A 100 -3.78 4.97 -3.91
CA TYR A 100 -3.25 4.06 -4.92
C TYR A 100 -4.15 2.86 -5.17
N GLU A 101 -4.14 2.41 -6.42
CA GLU A 101 -4.62 1.10 -6.86
C GLU A 101 -3.45 0.38 -7.55
N LEU A 102 -2.82 -0.55 -6.83
CA LEU A 102 -1.57 -1.20 -7.22
C LEU A 102 -1.85 -2.58 -7.80
N ARG A 103 -1.40 -2.85 -9.01
CA ARG A 103 -1.67 -4.11 -9.71
C ARG A 103 -0.57 -5.13 -9.42
N ARG A 104 -0.92 -6.16 -8.66
CA ARG A 104 -0.04 -7.32 -8.38
C ARG A 104 0.05 -8.25 -9.59
N GLY A 105 -1.08 -8.51 -10.24
CA GLY A 105 -1.14 -9.39 -11.41
C GLY A 105 -2.53 -9.46 -12.04
N ILE A 106 -2.66 -10.21 -13.13
CA ILE A 106 -3.93 -10.43 -13.84
C ILE A 106 -4.72 -11.54 -13.15
N ASP A 107 -4.05 -12.63 -12.82
CA ASP A 107 -4.69 -13.80 -12.22
C ASP A 107 -4.93 -13.61 -10.73
N LYS A 108 -6.03 -14.21 -10.24
CA LYS A 108 -6.30 -14.35 -8.81
C LYS A 108 -5.08 -14.94 -8.10
N ALA A 109 -4.77 -14.39 -6.92
CA ALA A 109 -3.75 -14.94 -6.02
C ALA A 109 -4.17 -14.76 -4.59
N ILE A 110 -3.78 -15.72 -3.77
CA ILE A 110 -3.86 -15.61 -2.33
C ILE A 110 -2.70 -14.74 -1.86
N ILE A 111 -3.02 -13.55 -1.33
CA ILE A 111 -2.02 -12.71 -0.66
C ILE A 111 -1.75 -13.28 0.73
N PHE A 112 -0.47 -13.50 1.05
CA PHE A 112 -0.07 -13.98 2.38
C PHE A 112 0.23 -12.82 3.31
N SER A 113 0.97 -11.83 2.82
CA SER A 113 1.44 -10.70 3.62
C SER A 113 1.57 -9.46 2.76
N ILE A 114 1.29 -8.30 3.37
CA ILE A 114 1.57 -6.98 2.83
C ILE A 114 2.24 -6.15 3.91
N GLY A 115 3.15 -5.25 3.56
CA GLY A 115 3.82 -4.41 4.55
C GLY A 115 4.54 -3.22 3.94
N PHE A 116 4.51 -2.09 4.65
CA PHE A 116 5.20 -0.86 4.27
C PHE A 116 6.68 -0.91 4.68
N SER A 117 7.55 -0.28 3.89
CA SER A 117 8.90 0.04 4.33
C SER A 117 8.86 1.01 5.52
N PRO A 118 9.94 1.12 6.33
CA PRO A 118 9.96 1.98 7.51
C PRO A 118 9.56 3.43 7.24
N SER A 119 9.92 4.01 6.10
CA SER A 119 9.52 5.38 5.74
C SER A 119 8.12 5.47 5.10
N GLY A 120 7.49 4.34 4.80
CA GLY A 120 6.24 4.27 4.04
C GLY A 120 6.38 4.62 2.56
N LYS A 121 7.60 4.62 2.00
CA LYS A 121 7.84 4.92 0.58
C LYS A 121 7.51 3.72 -0.31
N TYR A 122 7.73 2.52 0.21
CA TYR A 122 7.49 1.28 -0.51
C TYR A 122 6.43 0.43 0.18
N LEU A 123 5.70 -0.33 -0.64
CA LEU A 123 4.82 -1.38 -0.19
C LEU A 123 5.29 -2.69 -0.82
N ALA A 124 5.44 -3.73 0.00
CA ALA A 124 5.72 -5.08 -0.47
C ALA A 124 4.50 -5.99 -0.28
N CYS A 125 4.36 -6.99 -1.16
CA CYS A 125 3.42 -8.09 -0.95
C CYS A 125 3.95 -9.42 -1.43
N THR A 126 3.53 -10.50 -0.78
CA THR A 126 3.80 -11.90 -1.15
C THR A 126 2.50 -12.64 -1.43
N SER A 127 2.56 -13.68 -2.28
CA SER A 127 1.37 -14.46 -2.64
C SER A 127 1.68 -15.92 -2.97
N ASP A 128 0.63 -16.71 -3.16
CA ASP A 128 0.68 -18.10 -3.66
C ASP A 128 1.26 -18.24 -5.08
N LYS A 129 1.52 -17.13 -5.79
CA LYS A 129 2.28 -17.11 -7.04
C LYS A 129 3.80 -17.17 -6.82
N SER A 130 4.26 -17.41 -5.59
CA SER A 130 5.67 -17.50 -5.22
C SER A 130 6.49 -16.28 -5.64
N THR A 131 5.84 -15.11 -5.63
CA THR A 131 6.41 -13.83 -6.06
C THR A 131 6.24 -12.79 -4.97
N LEU A 132 7.33 -12.09 -4.69
CA LEU A 132 7.40 -10.89 -3.89
C LEU A 132 7.35 -9.69 -4.85
N HIS A 133 6.38 -8.81 -4.68
CA HIS A 133 6.24 -7.57 -5.45
C HIS A 133 6.55 -6.37 -4.56
N VAL A 134 7.19 -5.34 -5.13
CA VAL A 134 7.45 -4.06 -4.46
C VAL A 134 6.93 -2.90 -5.31
N PHE A 135 6.17 -2.01 -4.67
CA PHE A 135 5.50 -0.87 -5.27
C PHE A 135 6.02 0.44 -4.67
N ASP A 136 5.98 1.50 -5.46
CA ASP A 136 6.20 2.87 -5.01
C ASP A 136 4.86 3.46 -4.55
N VAL A 137 4.81 3.96 -3.31
CA VAL A 137 3.60 4.51 -2.68
C VAL A 137 3.89 5.87 -2.03
N THR A 138 4.87 6.59 -2.59
CA THR A 138 5.35 7.86 -2.04
C THR A 138 4.23 8.89 -1.92
N ARG A 139 3.94 9.36 -0.71
CA ARG A 139 2.88 10.33 -0.39
C ARG A 139 2.86 11.52 -1.37
N PRO A 140 1.69 11.91 -1.89
CA PRO A 140 1.54 13.19 -2.57
C PRO A 140 1.93 14.31 -1.59
N GLY A 141 2.98 15.07 -1.91
CA GLY A 141 3.47 16.18 -1.08
C GLY A 141 4.49 15.83 0.01
N GLY A 142 4.94 14.56 0.12
CA GLY A 142 6.06 14.21 0.98
C GLY A 142 7.36 14.81 0.45
N THR A 143 7.95 15.77 1.16
CA THR A 143 9.30 16.26 0.86
C THR A 143 10.26 15.07 0.89
N ARG A 144 10.97 14.81 -0.21
CA ARG A 144 12.09 13.85 -0.21
C ARG A 144 13.02 14.26 0.95
N PRO A 145 13.44 13.35 1.84
CA PRO A 145 14.52 13.66 2.77
C PRO A 145 15.70 14.12 1.93
N ILE A 146 16.11 15.37 2.09
CA ILE A 146 17.35 15.87 1.50
C ILE A 146 18.46 15.09 2.21
N THR A 147 19.03 14.10 1.52
CA THR A 147 20.32 13.55 1.90
C THR A 147 21.34 14.67 1.75
N SER A 148 21.75 15.25 2.89
CA SER A 148 22.83 16.22 2.96
C SER A 148 24.15 15.53 2.62
N ASN A 149 24.50 15.46 1.34
CA ASN A 149 25.89 15.34 0.93
C ASN A 149 26.26 16.66 0.22
N GLY A 150 27.26 17.32 0.80
CA GLY A 150 27.56 18.73 0.59
C GLY A 150 27.79 19.14 -0.86
N GLY A 151 27.31 20.34 -1.18
CA GLY A 151 27.53 21.02 -2.45
C GLY A 151 26.62 22.25 -2.59
N THR A 152 27.04 23.35 -1.97
CA THR A 152 26.71 24.78 -2.24
C THR A 152 25.35 25.13 -2.88
N ALA A 153 24.58 25.91 -2.13
CA ALA A 153 23.38 26.62 -2.55
C ALA A 153 23.65 27.86 -3.42
N TYR A 154 22.76 28.11 -4.38
CA TYR A 154 22.28 29.44 -4.81
C TYR A 154 20.80 29.24 -5.24
N ALA A 155 19.84 29.72 -4.44
CA ALA A 155 19.07 30.98 -4.60
C ALA A 155 17.97 30.88 -5.69
N ALA A 156 16.76 31.43 -5.59
CA ALA A 156 16.01 32.16 -4.55
C ALA A 156 14.55 32.28 -5.04
N GLY A 157 13.61 32.63 -4.15
CA GLY A 157 12.27 33.10 -4.53
C GLY A 157 11.21 32.99 -3.44
N GLU A 158 11.36 33.73 -2.34
CA GLU A 158 10.24 34.00 -1.43
C GLU A 158 9.19 34.91 -2.10
N PRO A 159 7.90 34.79 -1.73
CA PRO A 159 7.00 35.92 -1.75
C PRO A 159 6.77 36.44 -0.32
N SER A 160 7.16 37.70 -0.16
CA SER A 160 6.99 38.58 0.98
C SER A 160 5.56 38.69 1.50
N VAL A 161 5.44 38.72 2.83
CA VAL A 161 4.27 39.14 3.61
C VAL A 161 4.09 40.65 3.50
N THR A 162 2.91 41.12 3.10
CA THR A 162 2.42 42.46 3.44
C THR A 162 0.98 42.39 3.91
N SER A 163 0.73 43.06 5.02
CA SER A 163 -0.49 43.09 5.81
C SER A 163 -1.55 44.06 5.29
N ASN A 164 -2.76 43.91 5.84
CA ASN A 164 -3.89 44.85 5.93
C ASN A 164 -4.86 44.97 4.74
N ASN A 165 -6.02 44.29 4.84
CA ASN A 165 -7.33 44.93 5.10
C ASN A 165 -8.49 43.93 4.91
N ARG A 166 -9.31 43.76 5.96
CA ARG A 166 -10.76 43.44 5.87
C ARG A 166 -11.51 44.76 6.06
N PRO A 167 -12.76 44.98 5.58
CA PRO A 167 -13.90 44.04 5.50
C PRO A 167 -14.50 44.01 4.05
N SER A 168 -15.56 43.32 3.62
CA SER A 168 -16.85 42.92 4.20
C SER A 168 -17.55 41.97 3.19
N SER A 169 -18.43 41.09 3.66
CA SER A 169 -19.51 40.48 2.84
C SER A 169 -20.57 41.55 2.53
N PRO A 170 -21.32 41.50 1.40
CA PRO A 170 -22.63 40.81 1.44
C PRO A 170 -23.07 40.16 0.11
N TYR A 171 -24.08 39.30 0.22
CA TYR A 171 -24.96 38.81 -0.85
C TYR A 171 -25.43 39.89 -1.83
N SER A 172 -25.52 39.56 -3.13
CA SER A 172 -26.65 40.00 -3.97
C SER A 172 -26.79 39.16 -5.25
N VAL A 173 -28.01 38.67 -5.44
CA VAL A 173 -28.60 38.07 -6.64
C VAL A 173 -28.90 39.12 -7.70
N ALA A 174 -28.79 38.79 -8.99
CA ALA A 174 -29.71 39.25 -10.06
C ALA A 174 -29.43 38.57 -11.41
N SER A 175 -30.53 38.11 -12.01
CA SER A 175 -30.75 37.62 -13.36
C SER A 175 -30.69 38.70 -14.45
N SER A 176 -30.32 38.35 -15.69
CA SER A 176 -31.14 38.62 -16.91
C SER A 176 -30.48 38.17 -18.23
N SER A 177 -31.31 37.46 -19.01
CA SER A 177 -31.42 37.34 -20.48
C SER A 177 -30.34 37.87 -21.46
N GLY A 178 -29.95 36.97 -22.38
CA GLY A 178 -30.22 37.14 -23.82
C GLY A 178 -29.08 37.59 -24.75
N GLY A 179 -28.89 36.85 -25.84
CA GLY A 179 -28.39 37.40 -27.12
C GLY A 179 -27.07 36.80 -27.61
N GLY A 180 -27.09 36.11 -28.76
CA GLY A 180 -25.94 35.41 -29.33
C GLY A 180 -25.02 36.25 -30.22
N GLY A 181 -23.97 35.61 -30.74
CA GLY A 181 -23.24 36.07 -31.93
C GLY A 181 -21.71 35.98 -31.88
N GLY A 182 -21.14 35.02 -32.63
CA GLY A 182 -20.03 35.31 -33.57
C GLY A 182 -18.57 35.36 -33.09
N VAL A 183 -17.87 34.22 -33.23
CA VAL A 183 -16.54 33.97 -33.85
C VAL A 183 -15.38 34.98 -33.67
N MET A 184 -14.23 34.47 -33.18
CA MET A 184 -12.88 34.50 -33.79
C MET A 184 -11.86 33.95 -32.79
N VAL A 185 -11.47 32.67 -32.92
CA VAL A 185 -10.36 32.07 -32.16
C VAL A 185 -9.08 32.26 -32.98
N ASN A 186 -8.17 33.07 -32.46
CA ASN A 186 -6.87 33.29 -33.05
C ASN A 186 -5.98 32.05 -32.82
N SER A 187 -5.41 31.55 -33.90
CA SER A 187 -4.47 30.45 -33.90
C SER A 187 -3.08 31.00 -33.64
N ASN A 188 -2.35 30.43 -32.67
CA ASN A 188 -0.90 30.47 -32.69
C ASN A 188 -0.34 29.15 -32.18
N ILE A 189 0.21 28.43 -33.14
CA ILE A 189 1.04 27.23 -33.02
C ILE A 189 2.43 27.70 -32.59
N GLY A 190 3.01 27.06 -31.57
CA GLY A 190 4.43 27.24 -31.25
C GLY A 190 4.86 26.57 -29.96
N GLY A 191 5.65 25.49 -30.09
CA GLY A 191 6.61 25.05 -29.06
C GLY A 191 6.14 23.95 -28.13
N SER A 192 6.07 22.70 -28.62
CA SER A 192 6.08 21.52 -27.77
C SER A 192 7.51 21.25 -27.28
N ASP A 193 7.83 21.70 -26.07
CA ASP A 193 8.93 21.11 -25.30
C ASP A 193 8.47 19.73 -24.80
N MET A 194 8.67 18.74 -25.66
CA MET A 194 8.55 17.33 -25.33
C MET A 194 9.72 16.95 -24.43
N ALA A 195 9.53 17.08 -23.11
CA ALA A 195 10.36 16.38 -22.16
C ALA A 195 10.22 14.87 -22.42
N ALA A 196 11.32 14.24 -22.83
CA ALA A 196 11.42 12.81 -23.01
C ALA A 196 11.17 12.10 -21.67
N ASP A 197 10.01 11.48 -21.54
CA ASP A 197 9.63 10.63 -20.42
C ASP A 197 9.79 9.16 -20.86
N ASP A 198 10.88 8.54 -20.40
CA ASP A 198 11.27 7.16 -20.70
C ASP A 198 10.19 6.18 -20.20
N GLY A 199 9.34 5.74 -21.13
CA GLY A 199 8.22 4.83 -20.91
C GLY A 199 8.63 3.38 -20.57
N GLN A 200 9.23 3.14 -19.41
CA GLN A 200 9.57 1.80 -18.91
C GLN A 200 8.40 1.12 -18.17
N GLY A 201 7.23 1.04 -18.81
CA GLY A 201 6.14 0.15 -18.40
C GLY A 201 5.93 -0.95 -19.45
N ARG A 202 5.54 -2.17 -19.04
CA ARG A 202 5.28 -3.32 -19.95
C ARG A 202 4.35 -3.02 -21.15
N TRP A 203 3.61 -1.90 -21.11
CA TRP A 203 2.62 -1.50 -22.12
C TRP A 203 2.82 -0.08 -22.69
N GLY A 204 3.92 0.60 -22.37
CA GLY A 204 4.32 1.87 -23.00
C GLY A 204 3.18 2.88 -23.22
N PHE A 205 3.00 3.31 -24.47
CA PHE A 205 1.97 4.28 -24.89
C PHE A 205 0.52 3.86 -24.62
N LEU A 206 0.25 2.55 -24.48
CA LEU A 206 -1.11 2.04 -24.31
C LEU A 206 -1.71 2.44 -22.95
N SER A 207 -0.89 2.67 -21.92
CA SER A 207 -1.36 3.13 -20.61
C SER A 207 -1.87 4.58 -20.63
N LYS A 208 -1.50 5.36 -21.66
CA LYS A 208 -1.81 6.79 -21.80
C LYS A 208 -3.06 7.06 -22.67
N LEU A 209 -3.66 6.03 -23.28
CA LEU A 209 -4.84 6.20 -24.14
C LEU A 209 -6.13 6.34 -23.32
N PRO A 210 -6.99 7.34 -23.61
CA PRO A 210 -8.28 7.46 -22.95
C PRO A 210 -9.17 6.24 -23.25
N LEU A 211 -9.96 5.80 -22.27
CA LEU A 211 -10.88 4.65 -22.34
C LEU A 211 -10.24 3.25 -22.37
N MET A 212 -8.94 3.12 -22.15
CA MET A 212 -8.31 1.80 -22.01
C MET A 212 -8.79 1.05 -20.77
N PRO A 213 -8.93 -0.30 -20.83
CA PRO A 213 -9.17 -1.10 -19.64
C PRO A 213 -8.13 -0.81 -18.56
N ARG A 214 -8.57 -0.61 -17.30
CA ARG A 214 -7.68 -0.21 -16.18
C ARG A 214 -6.45 -1.09 -15.98
N ILE A 215 -6.52 -2.34 -16.44
CA ILE A 215 -5.40 -3.28 -16.47
C ILE A 215 -4.14 -2.73 -17.16
N PHE A 216 -4.29 -1.78 -18.08
CA PHE A 216 -3.18 -1.13 -18.79
C PHE A 216 -2.69 0.15 -18.12
N SER A 217 -3.48 0.76 -17.23
CA SER A 217 -3.16 2.05 -16.60
C SER A 217 -2.71 1.95 -15.15
N ASP A 218 -3.05 0.85 -14.45
CA ASP A 218 -2.72 0.72 -13.04
C ASP A 218 -1.20 0.56 -12.83
N PRO A 219 -0.61 1.22 -11.82
CA PRO A 219 0.80 1.05 -11.48
C PRO A 219 1.08 -0.39 -11.06
N TYR A 220 2.00 -1.03 -11.80
CA TYR A 220 2.57 -2.33 -11.47
C TYR A 220 3.76 -2.18 -10.52
N SER A 221 4.17 -3.28 -9.90
CA SER A 221 5.39 -3.33 -9.09
C SER A 221 6.60 -2.94 -9.96
N PHE A 222 7.42 -2.02 -9.48
CA PHE A 222 8.67 -1.66 -10.18
C PHE A 222 9.69 -2.79 -10.10
N ALA A 223 9.58 -3.67 -9.10
CA ALA A 223 10.44 -4.82 -8.95
C ALA A 223 9.68 -6.02 -8.38
N SER A 224 10.09 -7.22 -8.78
CA SER A 224 9.60 -8.47 -8.23
C SER A 224 10.68 -9.54 -8.20
N ALA A 225 10.62 -10.45 -7.22
CA ALA A 225 11.51 -11.59 -7.11
C ALA A 225 10.73 -12.85 -6.73
N LYS A 226 11.22 -14.03 -7.13
CA LYS A 226 10.66 -15.31 -6.67
C LYS A 226 11.22 -15.67 -5.30
N PHE A 227 10.38 -16.28 -4.47
CA PHE A 227 10.75 -16.92 -3.21
C PHE A 227 10.23 -18.36 -3.20
N GLU A 228 10.73 -19.20 -2.31
CA GLU A 228 10.47 -20.63 -2.36
C GLU A 228 9.27 -21.04 -1.49
N MET A 229 8.18 -21.39 -2.17
CA MET A 229 7.10 -22.19 -1.62
C MET A 229 7.54 -23.65 -1.74
N ALA A 230 7.67 -24.39 -0.63
CA ALA A 230 7.87 -25.85 -0.76
C ALA A 230 6.63 -26.48 -1.43
N ASP A 231 6.70 -27.75 -1.86
CA ASP A 231 5.59 -28.52 -2.45
C ASP A 231 4.43 -28.79 -1.46
N GLU A 232 3.96 -27.78 -0.74
CA GLU A 232 2.81 -27.86 0.13
C GLU A 232 1.56 -27.42 -0.65
N PRO A 233 0.44 -28.17 -0.55
CA PRO A 233 -0.80 -27.73 -1.16
C PRO A 233 -1.21 -26.39 -0.54
N VAL A 234 -1.36 -25.36 -1.38
CA VAL A 234 -1.97 -24.11 -0.96
C VAL A 234 -3.42 -24.42 -0.61
N SER A 235 -3.69 -24.58 0.69
CA SER A 235 -5.04 -24.76 1.20
C SER A 235 -5.90 -23.56 0.79
N ASN A 236 -6.87 -23.79 -0.09
CA ASN A 236 -7.99 -22.87 -0.36
C ASN A 236 -9.01 -22.84 0.80
N GLY A 237 -8.75 -23.58 1.88
CA GLY A 237 -9.70 -23.79 2.96
C GLY A 237 -9.88 -22.54 3.82
N SER A 238 -11.14 -22.19 4.03
CA SER A 238 -11.59 -21.52 5.24
C SER A 238 -10.76 -21.98 6.44
N ARG A 239 -10.23 -21.03 7.21
CA ARG A 239 -9.87 -21.33 8.59
C ARG A 239 -11.14 -21.88 9.23
N GLU A 240 -11.20 -23.20 9.45
CA GLU A 240 -12.15 -23.73 10.42
C GLU A 240 -11.91 -22.97 11.73
N PRO A 241 -12.96 -22.46 12.37
CA PRO A 241 -12.79 -21.68 13.58
C PRO A 241 -12.04 -22.50 14.62
N LEU A 242 -11.32 -21.81 15.50
CA LEU A 242 -10.85 -22.37 16.77
C LEU A 242 -12.01 -23.22 17.32
N THR A 243 -11.83 -24.54 17.40
CA THR A 243 -12.88 -25.37 17.97
C THR A 243 -13.16 -24.85 19.37
N ARG A 244 -14.44 -24.85 19.75
CA ARG A 244 -14.99 -24.27 20.98
C ARG A 244 -14.33 -24.81 22.27
N ASP A 245 -13.46 -25.81 22.14
CA ASP A 245 -12.78 -26.54 23.20
C ASP A 245 -11.32 -26.08 23.44
N GLY A 246 -10.87 -24.98 22.84
CA GLY A 246 -9.56 -24.38 23.19
C GLY A 246 -8.34 -25.23 22.82
N GLY A 247 -8.53 -26.25 21.97
CA GLY A 247 -7.42 -27.00 21.38
C GLY A 247 -6.72 -26.16 20.33
N LEU A 248 -5.39 -26.10 20.37
CA LEU A 248 -4.56 -25.57 19.28
C LEU A 248 -4.72 -26.49 18.06
N ALA A 249 -5.78 -26.26 17.27
CA ALA A 249 -5.91 -26.82 15.95
C ALA A 249 -4.84 -26.16 15.06
N ILE A 250 -3.64 -26.74 15.04
CA ILE A 250 -2.63 -26.47 14.00
C ILE A 250 -3.17 -27.11 12.71
N ILE A 251 -4.17 -26.49 12.11
CA ILE A 251 -4.68 -26.85 10.79
C ILE A 251 -4.06 -25.88 9.79
N GLY A 252 -3.10 -26.39 9.03
CA GLY A 252 -2.28 -25.65 8.08
C GLY A 252 -0.97 -25.19 8.72
N GLY A 253 0.16 -25.68 8.19
CA GLY A 253 1.48 -25.28 8.66
C GLY A 253 1.65 -23.74 8.68
N PRO A 254 2.61 -23.21 9.46
CA PRO A 254 2.86 -21.79 9.54
C PRO A 254 3.00 -21.17 8.14
N LEU A 255 2.29 -20.07 7.91
CA LEU A 255 2.18 -19.41 6.59
C LEU A 255 3.58 -19.15 6.02
N LYS A 256 3.92 -19.83 4.92
CA LYS A 256 5.01 -19.38 4.06
C LYS A 256 4.63 -18.03 3.46
N GLY A 257 5.59 -17.11 3.40
CA GLY A 257 5.40 -15.83 2.73
C GLY A 257 5.18 -14.63 3.64
N ASN A 258 5.24 -14.78 4.97
CA ASN A 258 5.20 -13.62 5.86
C ASN A 258 6.40 -12.72 5.60
N LEU A 259 6.16 -11.46 5.25
CA LEU A 259 7.22 -10.51 4.93
C LEU A 259 7.48 -9.56 6.11
N GLY A 260 8.73 -9.16 6.27
CA GLY A 260 9.14 -8.12 7.22
C GLY A 260 10.25 -7.26 6.63
N TRP A 261 10.09 -5.95 6.69
CA TRP A 261 11.15 -5.01 6.31
C TRP A 261 12.20 -4.92 7.41
N ILE A 262 13.47 -5.01 7.04
CA ILE A 262 14.63 -4.85 7.95
C ILE A 262 15.20 -3.45 7.84
N SER A 263 15.11 -2.85 6.64
CA SER A 263 15.49 -1.47 6.37
C SER A 263 14.60 -0.90 5.27
N GLU A 264 14.87 0.31 4.80
CA GLU A 264 14.13 0.91 3.68
C GLU A 264 14.29 0.14 2.36
N THR A 265 15.38 -0.60 2.21
CA THR A 265 15.70 -1.32 0.97
C THR A 265 15.83 -2.82 1.17
N GLU A 266 15.79 -3.34 2.40
CA GLU A 266 15.95 -4.77 2.67
C GLU A 266 14.73 -5.34 3.38
N MET A 267 14.35 -6.56 2.99
CA MET A 267 13.23 -7.29 3.59
C MET A 267 13.54 -8.78 3.66
N VAL A 268 12.84 -9.47 4.54
CA VAL A 268 12.89 -10.93 4.68
C VAL A 268 11.50 -11.50 4.42
N VAL A 269 11.48 -12.62 3.70
CA VAL A 269 10.32 -13.51 3.59
C VAL A 269 10.57 -14.74 4.45
N ILE A 270 9.68 -14.96 5.41
CA ILE A 270 9.70 -16.07 6.35
C ILE A 270 8.91 -17.22 5.71
N GLY A 271 9.60 -18.32 5.44
CA GLY A 271 9.03 -19.60 5.06
C GLY A 271 9.04 -20.53 6.27
N ALA A 272 7.92 -21.21 6.52
CA ALA A 272 7.80 -22.21 7.57
C ALA A 272 7.10 -23.47 7.00
N GLY A 273 7.00 -24.58 7.74
CA GLY A 273 6.55 -25.87 7.20
C GLY A 273 7.71 -26.82 6.88
N ARG A 274 7.57 -27.65 5.82
CA ARG A 274 8.50 -28.77 5.51
C ARG A 274 9.95 -28.35 5.21
N ASP A 275 10.12 -27.15 4.65
CA ASP A 275 11.43 -26.52 4.46
C ASP A 275 11.40 -25.12 5.07
N PRO A 276 11.64 -25.01 6.39
CA PRO A 276 11.46 -23.78 7.11
C PRO A 276 12.77 -22.96 7.05
N LYS A 277 12.68 -21.78 6.43
CA LYS A 277 13.81 -20.90 6.15
C LYS A 277 13.37 -19.46 6.01
N TRP A 278 14.29 -18.54 6.23
CA TRP A 278 14.11 -17.15 5.80
C TRP A 278 14.86 -16.91 4.50
N GLU A 279 14.34 -16.02 3.66
CA GLU A 279 14.97 -15.52 2.45
C GLU A 279 15.04 -14.00 2.55
N LYS A 280 16.24 -13.42 2.43
CA LYS A 280 16.48 -11.98 2.45
C LYS A 280 16.53 -11.45 1.03
N PHE A 281 15.86 -10.32 0.81
CA PHE A 281 15.81 -9.59 -0.44
C PHE A 281 16.27 -8.15 -0.24
N ALA A 282 16.88 -7.57 -1.26
CA ALA A 282 17.30 -6.17 -1.28
C ALA A 282 16.85 -5.49 -2.57
N ILE A 283 16.38 -4.25 -2.44
CA ILE A 283 16.16 -3.32 -3.55
C ILE A 283 17.53 -2.74 -3.92
N GLN A 284 17.94 -2.97 -5.15
CA GLN A 284 19.16 -2.42 -5.73
C GLN A 284 18.80 -1.42 -6.81
N GLU A 285 19.50 -0.28 -6.83
CA GLU A 285 19.49 0.60 -7.98
C GLU A 285 20.30 -0.04 -9.12
N GLY A 286 19.80 0.05 -10.35
CA GLY A 286 20.56 -0.39 -11.51
C GLY A 286 21.82 0.45 -11.65
N GLY A 287 23.00 -0.19 -11.57
CA GLY A 287 24.25 0.42 -11.96
C GLY A 287 24.31 0.61 -13.47
N GLN A 288 25.06 1.62 -13.92
CA GLN A 288 25.35 1.88 -15.33
C GLN A 288 26.25 0.76 -15.88
N GLN A 289 25.67 -0.33 -16.35
CA GLN A 289 26.41 -1.41 -17.00
C GLN A 289 25.73 -1.72 -18.34
N ASP A 290 26.56 -1.77 -19.40
CA ASP A 290 26.22 -2.12 -20.79
C ASP A 290 25.47 -1.07 -21.62
N GLY A 291 25.78 0.23 -21.46
CA GLY A 291 25.37 1.27 -22.42
C GLY A 291 23.86 1.55 -22.51
N TYR A 292 23.03 0.79 -21.78
CA TYR A 292 21.63 1.08 -21.56
C TYR A 292 21.47 2.06 -20.41
N GLN A 293 20.92 3.25 -20.68
CA GLN A 293 20.45 4.19 -19.65
C GLN A 293 19.16 3.70 -18.96
N GLY A 294 19.13 2.42 -18.56
CA GLY A 294 18.00 1.83 -17.86
C GLY A 294 18.28 1.74 -16.37
N GLY A 295 18.28 2.87 -15.67
CA GLY A 295 18.45 2.97 -14.20
C GLY A 295 17.28 2.40 -13.40
N GLY A 296 16.81 1.20 -13.74
CA GLY A 296 15.68 0.54 -13.10
C GLY A 296 16.06 -0.03 -11.73
N ARG A 297 15.24 0.23 -10.71
CA ARG A 297 15.33 -0.45 -9.41
C ARG A 297 14.96 -1.92 -9.59
N ARG A 298 15.76 -2.85 -9.06
CA ARG A 298 15.48 -4.30 -9.08
C ARG A 298 15.44 -4.86 -7.68
N LEU A 299 14.75 -5.99 -7.53
CA LEU A 299 14.69 -6.74 -6.29
C LEU A 299 15.52 -8.01 -6.43
N VAL A 300 16.55 -8.16 -5.60
CA VAL A 300 17.46 -9.32 -5.64
C VAL A 300 17.35 -10.13 -4.36
N ARG A 301 17.45 -11.45 -4.48
CA ARG A 301 17.61 -12.35 -3.33
C ARG A 301 19.07 -12.29 -2.88
N VAL A 302 19.33 -11.78 -1.69
CA VAL A 302 20.69 -11.58 -1.16
C VAL A 302 21.16 -12.74 -0.29
N GLY A 303 20.25 -13.54 0.25
CA GLY A 303 20.63 -14.68 1.07
C GLY A 303 19.43 -15.46 1.58
N TRP A 304 19.68 -16.59 2.22
CA TRP A 304 18.68 -17.39 2.88
C TRP A 304 19.32 -18.30 3.94
N LYS A 305 18.54 -18.74 4.93
CA LYS A 305 19.00 -19.74 5.91
C LYS A 305 17.83 -20.54 6.48
N ARG A 306 18.04 -21.85 6.67
CA ARG A 306 17.10 -22.74 7.37
C ARG A 306 17.06 -22.45 8.86
N TYR A 307 15.90 -22.59 9.50
CA TYR A 307 15.84 -22.54 10.96
C TYR A 307 16.53 -23.79 11.52
N GLY A 308 17.46 -23.61 12.46
CA GLY A 308 18.14 -24.71 13.15
C GLY A 308 19.21 -25.46 12.34
N GLY A 309 19.53 -25.04 11.11
CA GLY A 309 20.61 -25.65 10.30
C GLY A 309 21.92 -24.85 10.33
N GLU A 310 23.05 -25.54 10.15
CA GLU A 310 24.32 -24.90 9.83
C GLU A 310 24.22 -24.20 8.46
N THR A 311 24.82 -23.02 8.36
CA THR A 311 24.94 -22.28 7.10
C THR A 311 25.71 -23.13 6.07
N PRO A 312 25.31 -23.17 4.79
CA PRO A 312 26.16 -23.76 3.77
C PRO A 312 27.50 -23.04 3.65
#